data_AF-A0A817JXP1-F1
#
_entry.id   AF-A0A817JXP1-F1
#
_cell.length_a   1.000
_cell.length_b   1.000
_cell.length_c   1.000
_cell.angle_alpha   90.00
_cell.angle_beta   90.00
_cell.angle_gamma   90.00
#
_symmetry.space_group_name_H-M   'P 1'
#
loop_
_entity.id
_entity.type
_entity.pdbx_description
1 polymer ?
#
loop_
_entity_poly.entity_id
_entity_poly.type
_entity_poly.pdbx_seq_one_letter_code
_entity_poly.pdbx_strand_id
1 'polypeptide(L)'
;MMVLKIDKLKLIPTTIKNVEFRHLSTVVSADKNNEKNAIDELQNLSPNEITSKQAEKFIQEIYHRRTTFNDNDMRKSICGSLKHLGSDLYTSPVHFLHELIQNAKDNFYDTSIIPCLRIELNHSYILLSNNEQGLRARDVLAICSLAVSTKTIEQDHIGEKGVGFNSVFGASNEPMLISHAWKLCFHVPGLDAMSYITPLWITDKDLPECISKQISTYPQYTHLYLPLKFQAHTPEANSFLDQVIKAVDPCILLNMHQLKKLEIVVERQKKVTIIEKQIIGPTKLEKQSSVTFEDFTFLNLSGSVIRLHTSTGYSTFRVYMCYINVANYIEQERPPKARLTIGFPCEKDYELASTVYKGLPVCDLGFNFSFNADFQLVTNRENVRENVPFNTFIRTHLSALFVYLLLNDIDLRKDFNRYCPLFNIYQGKHSSWWLLMIDYIKKFINKYLPLLLDIPTDKNMRYLNRDLALLVSNEQLCQCANIYVIDPENSFTTLERLKSFQIQPVSIIDVLECFPHRKEISINAFRQQFRLWTQQQDEQWWSQFFSSFISNDDIRNFS
;
A
#
# COMPACT_ATOMS: atom_id res chain seq x y z
N MET A 1 -51.86 -40.97 6.16
CA MET A 1 -51.65 -40.89 4.69
C MET A 1 -50.70 -39.73 4.39
N MET A 2 -49.45 -39.83 4.89
CA MET A 2 -48.42 -38.80 4.72
C MET A 2 -47.03 -39.40 5.02
N VAL A 3 -46.53 -40.23 4.10
CA VAL A 3 -45.11 -40.62 3.95
C VAL A 3 -44.96 -40.99 2.47
N LEU A 4 -43.82 -40.63 1.85
CA LEU A 4 -43.37 -40.92 0.47
C LEU A 4 -43.46 -39.73 -0.51
N LYS A 5 -42.38 -38.95 -0.60
CA LYS A 5 -41.72 -38.53 -1.87
C LYS A 5 -40.55 -37.58 -1.56
N ILE A 6 -39.42 -38.15 -1.12
CA ILE A 6 -38.09 -37.57 -1.31
C ILE A 6 -37.20 -38.74 -1.71
N ASP A 7 -37.11 -38.98 -3.02
CA ASP A 7 -36.04 -39.76 -3.65
C ASP A 7 -36.20 -39.63 -5.16
N LYS A 8 -35.59 -38.57 -5.71
CA LYS A 8 -35.20 -38.39 -7.12
C LYS A 8 -34.68 -36.97 -7.28
N LEU A 9 -33.42 -36.74 -6.93
CA LEU A 9 -32.55 -35.66 -7.41
C LEU A 9 -31.13 -35.89 -6.83
N LYS A 10 -30.53 -37.03 -7.19
CA LYS A 10 -29.08 -37.28 -7.11
C LYS A 10 -28.70 -38.00 -8.39
N LEU A 11 -28.20 -37.25 -9.35
CA LEU A 11 -27.40 -37.74 -10.49
C LEU A 11 -26.79 -36.49 -11.15
N ILE A 12 -25.67 -36.04 -10.58
CA ILE A 12 -24.72 -35.15 -11.26
C ILE A 12 -23.73 -36.08 -11.97
N PRO A 13 -23.39 -35.89 -13.26
CA PRO A 13 -22.42 -36.74 -13.94
C PRO A 13 -21.01 -36.37 -13.47
N THR A 14 -20.44 -37.20 -12.60
CA THR A 14 -19.01 -37.25 -12.30
C THR A 14 -18.26 -37.71 -13.56
N THR A 15 -17.62 -36.77 -14.24
CA THR A 15 -16.73 -37.09 -15.36
C THR A 15 -15.28 -36.91 -14.93
N ILE A 16 -14.81 -37.74 -13.99
CA ILE A 16 -13.40 -38.09 -13.84
C ILE A 16 -13.37 -39.58 -13.54
N LYS A 17 -12.70 -40.34 -14.40
CA LYS A 17 -12.53 -41.79 -14.28
C LYS A 17 -11.93 -42.12 -12.90
N ASN A 18 -12.52 -43.12 -12.25
CA ASN A 18 -12.00 -43.76 -11.04
C ASN A 18 -10.48 -43.96 -11.12
N VAL A 19 -9.73 -43.16 -10.37
CA VAL A 19 -8.36 -43.49 -10.00
C VAL A 19 -8.48 -44.49 -8.86
N GLU A 20 -8.31 -45.78 -9.16
CA GLU A 20 -8.12 -46.79 -8.12
C GLU A 20 -6.84 -46.46 -7.33
N PHE A 21 -7.02 -45.97 -6.11
CA PHE A 21 -5.93 -45.83 -5.16
C PHE A 21 -5.41 -47.22 -4.79
N ARG A 22 -4.29 -47.64 -5.38
CA ARG A 22 -3.54 -48.79 -4.90
C ARG A 22 -2.97 -48.44 -3.51
N HIS A 23 -3.58 -48.98 -2.47
CA HIS A 23 -2.97 -49.11 -1.15
C HIS A 23 -1.72 -49.98 -1.28
N LEU A 24 -0.56 -49.37 -1.50
CA LEU A 24 0.74 -50.03 -1.36
C LEU A 24 1.11 -50.05 0.12
N SER A 25 0.66 -51.08 0.83
CA SER A 25 1.19 -51.47 2.13
C SER A 25 2.54 -52.15 1.94
N THR A 26 3.61 -51.36 1.77
CA THR A 26 4.99 -51.82 1.94
C THR A 26 5.50 -51.28 3.26
N VAL A 27 5.54 -52.14 4.27
CA VAL A 27 6.19 -51.90 5.56
C VAL A 27 7.68 -51.78 5.30
N VAL A 28 8.21 -50.55 5.28
CA VAL A 28 9.64 -50.31 5.43
C VAL A 28 9.89 -50.15 6.93
N SER A 29 10.67 -51.07 7.48
CA SER A 29 11.12 -51.07 8.87
C SER A 29 11.81 -49.74 9.22
N ALA A 30 11.35 -49.12 10.31
CA ALA A 30 11.81 -47.83 10.81
C ALA A 30 13.23 -47.90 11.37
N ASP A 31 14.11 -47.04 10.84
CA ASP A 31 15.39 -46.69 11.45
C ASP A 31 15.37 -45.18 11.73
N LYS A 32 14.96 -44.82 12.95
CA LYS A 32 14.77 -43.44 13.43
C LYS A 32 16.02 -42.55 13.33
N ASN A 33 17.21 -43.12 13.10
CA ASN A 33 18.48 -42.39 12.96
C ASN A 33 18.82 -41.97 11.53
N ASN A 34 18.21 -42.55 10.50
CA ASN A 34 18.37 -42.09 9.10
C ASN A 34 17.32 -41.04 8.68
N GLU A 35 16.28 -40.84 9.49
CA GLU A 35 15.06 -40.08 9.16
C GLU A 35 15.17 -38.56 9.40
N LYS A 36 16.14 -38.12 10.22
CA LYS A 36 16.54 -36.70 10.30
C LYS A 36 17.38 -36.27 9.10
N ASN A 37 18.14 -37.19 8.51
CA ASN A 37 19.12 -36.88 7.46
C ASN A 37 18.45 -36.44 6.14
N ALA A 38 17.33 -37.03 5.72
CA ALA A 38 16.73 -36.72 4.41
C ALA A 38 16.15 -35.28 4.31
N ILE A 39 15.60 -34.75 5.42
CA ILE A 39 15.07 -33.38 5.47
C ILE A 39 16.21 -32.37 5.53
N ASP A 40 17.28 -32.66 6.28
CA ASP A 40 18.43 -31.79 6.41
C ASP A 40 19.31 -31.81 5.13
N GLU A 41 19.35 -32.92 4.40
CA GLU A 41 20.06 -33.06 3.12
C GLU A 41 19.51 -32.13 2.02
N LEU A 42 18.18 -31.98 1.92
CA LEU A 42 17.57 -31.13 0.88
C LEU A 42 17.53 -29.64 1.24
N GLN A 43 17.75 -29.27 2.51
CA GLN A 43 17.68 -27.87 2.94
C GLN A 43 18.78 -26.98 2.33
N ASN A 44 19.93 -27.57 2.02
CA ASN A 44 21.07 -26.85 1.46
C ASN A 44 21.08 -26.78 -0.06
N LEU A 45 20.18 -27.53 -0.73
CA LEU A 45 20.10 -27.54 -2.19
C LEU A 45 19.30 -26.34 -2.70
N SER A 46 19.75 -25.78 -3.81
CA SER A 46 18.97 -24.82 -4.59
C SER A 46 17.80 -25.53 -5.31
N PRO A 47 16.73 -24.81 -5.67
CA PRO A 47 15.54 -25.40 -6.31
C PRO A 47 15.86 -26.27 -7.54
N ASN A 48 16.89 -25.90 -8.31
CA ASN A 48 17.26 -26.56 -9.56
C ASN A 48 18.09 -27.83 -9.36
N GLU A 49 18.66 -28.03 -8.17
CA GLU A 49 19.46 -29.21 -7.82
C GLU A 49 18.61 -30.36 -7.28
N ILE A 50 17.37 -30.07 -6.89
CA ILE A 50 16.45 -31.06 -6.34
C ILE A 50 15.88 -31.90 -7.49
N THR A 51 16.06 -33.21 -7.43
CA THR A 51 15.49 -34.14 -8.42
C THR A 51 14.02 -34.45 -8.12
N SER A 52 13.23 -34.78 -9.14
CA SER A 52 11.82 -35.18 -8.94
C SER A 52 11.65 -36.36 -7.98
N LYS A 53 12.59 -37.30 -7.95
CA LYS A 53 12.57 -38.44 -7.02
C LYS A 53 12.80 -38.02 -5.58
N GLN A 54 13.69 -37.06 -5.33
CA GLN A 54 13.91 -36.48 -4.00
C GLN A 54 12.68 -35.70 -3.53
N ALA A 55 12.12 -34.87 -4.41
CA ALA A 55 10.90 -34.11 -4.13
C ALA A 55 9.70 -35.03 -3.82
N GLU A 56 9.50 -36.10 -4.61
CA GLU A 56 8.45 -37.08 -4.39
C GLU A 56 8.57 -37.75 -3.02
N LYS A 57 9.76 -38.27 -2.70
CA LYS A 57 10.02 -38.92 -1.42
C LYS A 57 9.75 -37.97 -0.25
N PHE A 58 10.15 -36.71 -0.38
CA PHE A 58 9.94 -35.68 0.64
C PHE A 58 8.45 -35.39 0.87
N ILE A 59 7.66 -35.22 -0.19
CA ILE A 59 6.21 -35.01 -0.09
C ILE A 59 5.52 -36.24 0.51
N GLN A 60 5.87 -37.44 0.08
CA GLN A 60 5.35 -38.69 0.64
C GLN A 60 5.67 -38.83 2.13
N GLU A 61 6.84 -38.38 2.56
CA GLU A 61 7.22 -38.39 3.97
C GLU A 61 6.38 -37.40 4.80
N ILE A 62 6.14 -36.18 4.31
CA ILE A 62 5.23 -35.23 4.97
C ILE A 62 3.83 -35.85 5.07
N TYR A 63 3.32 -36.40 3.96
CA TYR A 63 2.01 -37.07 3.93
C TYR A 63 1.92 -38.19 4.96
N HIS A 64 2.91 -39.08 5.00
CA HIS A 64 2.96 -40.19 5.93
C HIS A 64 2.96 -39.69 7.38
N ARG A 65 3.83 -38.75 7.73
CA ARG A 65 3.91 -38.16 9.08
C ARG A 65 2.59 -37.52 9.52
N ARG A 66 1.86 -36.87 8.62
CA ARG A 66 0.56 -36.23 8.94
C ARG A 66 -0.58 -37.23 9.05
N THR A 67 -0.52 -38.35 8.35
CA THR A 67 -1.59 -39.37 8.35
C THR A 67 -1.42 -40.43 9.43
N THR A 68 -0.19 -40.80 9.80
CA THR A 68 0.13 -41.75 10.87
C THR A 68 0.32 -41.08 12.24
N PHE A 69 0.03 -39.78 12.33
CA PHE A 69 0.02 -39.04 13.58
C PHE A 69 -1.10 -39.56 14.50
N ASN A 70 -0.72 -40.45 15.43
CA ASN A 70 -1.64 -41.25 16.25
C ASN A 70 -2.03 -40.59 17.59
N ASP A 71 -1.50 -39.42 17.92
CA ASP A 71 -1.95 -38.68 19.11
C ASP A 71 -3.29 -37.99 18.79
N ASN A 72 -4.37 -38.66 19.19
CA ASN A 72 -5.74 -38.22 18.91
C ASN A 72 -6.08 -36.86 19.52
N ASP A 73 -5.53 -36.53 20.70
CA ASP A 73 -5.86 -35.28 21.39
C ASP A 73 -5.11 -34.11 20.76
N MET A 74 -3.83 -34.30 20.44
CA MET A 74 -3.06 -33.30 19.69
C MET A 74 -3.61 -33.13 18.26
N ARG A 75 -4.03 -34.21 17.60
CA ARG A 75 -4.65 -34.16 16.27
C ARG A 75 -5.97 -33.39 16.30
N LYS A 76 -6.82 -33.64 17.31
CA LYS A 76 -8.08 -32.90 17.51
C LYS A 76 -7.81 -31.43 17.77
N SER A 77 -6.84 -31.10 18.62
CA SER A 77 -6.45 -29.71 18.92
C SER A 77 -6.00 -28.98 17.65
N ILE A 78 -5.09 -29.57 16.89
CA ILE A 78 -4.62 -29.06 15.59
C ILE A 78 -5.78 -28.87 14.61
N CYS A 79 -6.67 -29.87 14.49
CA CYS A 79 -7.83 -29.79 13.62
C CYS A 79 -8.78 -28.67 14.04
N GLY A 80 -8.93 -28.44 15.35
CA GLY A 80 -9.68 -27.31 15.91
C GLY A 80 -9.10 -25.97 15.47
N SER A 81 -7.77 -25.80 15.61
CA SER A 81 -7.06 -24.59 15.16
C SER A 81 -7.17 -24.37 13.66
N LEU A 82 -7.06 -25.44 12.85
CA LEU A 82 -7.20 -25.37 11.39
C LEU A 82 -8.60 -24.96 10.94
N LYS A 83 -9.64 -25.47 11.61
CA LYS A 83 -11.02 -25.08 11.32
C LYS A 83 -11.28 -23.61 11.65
N HIS A 84 -10.74 -23.12 12.76
CA HIS A 84 -10.87 -21.72 13.15
C HIS A 84 -10.07 -20.79 12.22
N LEU A 85 -8.85 -21.18 11.84
CA LEU A 85 -8.06 -20.47 10.85
C LEU A 85 -8.79 -20.42 9.51
N GLY A 86 -9.36 -21.56 9.08
CA GLY A 86 -10.20 -21.66 7.90
C GLY A 86 -11.36 -20.68 7.96
N SER A 87 -12.16 -20.67 9.04
CA SER A 87 -13.35 -19.81 9.17
C SER A 87 -13.05 -18.31 9.08
N ASP A 88 -11.92 -17.86 9.62
CA ASP A 88 -11.54 -16.45 9.65
C ASP A 88 -10.94 -15.95 8.32
N LEU A 89 -10.37 -16.87 7.52
CA LEU A 89 -9.83 -16.58 6.18
C LEU A 89 -10.91 -16.26 5.13
N TYR A 90 -12.18 -16.55 5.40
CA TYR A 90 -13.30 -16.33 4.46
C TYR A 90 -13.91 -14.92 4.51
N THR A 91 -13.33 -13.99 5.26
CA THR A 91 -13.92 -12.64 5.46
C THR A 91 -13.87 -11.74 4.22
N SER A 92 -12.93 -11.96 3.29
CA SER A 92 -12.91 -11.29 1.99
C SER A 92 -12.55 -12.26 0.85
N PRO A 93 -13.38 -12.35 -0.21
CA PRO A 93 -13.19 -13.32 -1.30
C PRO A 93 -11.90 -13.08 -2.09
N VAL A 94 -11.34 -11.88 -2.06
CA VAL A 94 -10.12 -11.51 -2.81
C VAL A 94 -8.86 -11.52 -1.93
N HIS A 95 -8.97 -11.88 -0.65
CA HIS A 95 -7.84 -11.88 0.27
C HIS A 95 -6.70 -12.82 -0.15
N PHE A 96 -7.03 -13.95 -0.80
CA PHE A 96 -6.02 -14.88 -1.31
C PHE A 96 -5.11 -14.24 -2.36
N LEU A 97 -5.66 -13.42 -3.26
CA LEU A 97 -4.90 -12.75 -4.32
C LEU A 97 -3.83 -11.84 -3.70
N HIS A 98 -4.24 -11.12 -2.66
CA HIS A 98 -3.40 -10.22 -1.89
C HIS A 98 -2.21 -10.97 -1.26
N GLU A 99 -2.47 -12.07 -0.55
CA GLU A 99 -1.41 -12.88 0.05
C GLU A 99 -0.46 -13.48 -1.01
N LEU A 100 -0.98 -13.88 -2.18
CA LEU A 100 -0.15 -14.41 -3.28
C LEU A 100 0.74 -13.34 -3.93
N ILE A 101 0.25 -12.11 -4.09
CA ILE A 101 1.07 -10.98 -4.55
C ILE A 101 2.15 -10.63 -3.52
N GLN A 102 1.84 -10.69 -2.23
CA GLN A 102 2.83 -10.53 -1.15
C GLN A 102 3.90 -11.63 -1.20
N ASN A 103 3.52 -12.88 -1.44
CA ASN A 103 4.50 -13.97 -1.62
C ASN A 103 5.41 -13.67 -2.82
N ALA A 104 4.84 -13.25 -3.96
CA ALA A 104 5.63 -12.89 -5.14
C ALA A 104 6.60 -11.72 -4.87
N LYS A 105 6.25 -10.76 -4.01
CA LYS A 105 7.14 -9.68 -3.60
C LYS A 105 8.39 -10.18 -2.85
N ASP A 106 8.23 -11.22 -2.05
CA ASP A 106 9.28 -11.76 -1.16
C ASP A 106 10.14 -12.86 -1.81
N ASN A 107 9.75 -13.32 -3.00
CA ASN A 107 10.51 -14.32 -3.78
C ASN A 107 11.89 -13.82 -4.22
N PHE A 108 12.75 -14.75 -4.61
CA PHE A 108 14.04 -14.47 -5.22
C PHE A 108 13.95 -14.57 -6.74
N TYR A 109 14.46 -13.57 -7.43
CA TYR A 109 14.49 -13.51 -8.89
C TYR A 109 15.92 -13.40 -9.39
N ASP A 110 16.17 -13.93 -10.58
CA ASP A 110 17.44 -13.70 -11.27
C ASP A 110 17.58 -12.23 -11.68
N THR A 111 18.81 -11.70 -11.66
CA THR A 111 19.09 -10.30 -12.02
C THR A 111 18.88 -9.99 -13.51
N SER A 112 18.86 -11.02 -14.37
CA SER A 112 18.73 -10.89 -15.83
C SER A 112 17.27 -10.84 -16.33
N ILE A 113 16.30 -11.13 -15.46
CA ILE A 113 14.87 -11.18 -15.82
C ILE A 113 14.11 -10.00 -15.23
N ILE A 114 12.92 -9.72 -15.77
CA ILE A 114 11.96 -8.81 -15.15
C ILE A 114 11.05 -9.63 -14.23
N PRO A 115 11.11 -9.46 -12.90
CA PRO A 115 10.25 -10.16 -11.95
C PRO A 115 8.77 -9.93 -12.27
N CYS A 116 8.05 -11.01 -12.56
CA CYS A 116 6.71 -10.99 -13.11
C CYS A 116 5.82 -12.06 -12.48
N LEU A 117 4.66 -11.62 -11.97
CA LEU A 117 3.57 -12.49 -11.58
C LEU A 117 2.46 -12.40 -12.62
N ARG A 118 2.17 -13.53 -13.27
CA ARG A 118 1.08 -13.69 -14.21
C ARG A 118 -0.10 -14.40 -13.56
N ILE A 119 -1.29 -13.85 -13.70
CA ILE A 119 -2.55 -14.34 -13.14
C ILE A 119 -3.51 -14.57 -14.30
N GLU A 120 -3.84 -15.82 -14.57
CA GLU A 120 -4.81 -16.22 -15.57
C GLU A 120 -6.14 -16.58 -14.90
N LEU A 121 -7.21 -15.93 -15.36
CA LEU A 121 -8.57 -16.02 -14.85
C LEU A 121 -9.44 -16.74 -15.88
N ASN A 122 -9.80 -17.98 -15.56
CA ASN A 122 -10.74 -18.80 -16.30
C ASN A 122 -12.05 -18.97 -15.49
N HIS A 123 -13.13 -19.36 -16.15
CA HIS A 123 -14.43 -19.62 -15.49
C HIS A 123 -14.39 -20.74 -14.44
N SER A 124 -13.43 -21.65 -14.54
CA SER A 124 -13.32 -22.84 -13.69
C SER A 124 -12.08 -22.82 -12.78
N TYR A 125 -11.10 -21.97 -13.07
CA TYR A 125 -9.83 -21.96 -12.33
C TYR A 125 -9.16 -20.58 -12.34
N ILE A 126 -8.26 -20.38 -11.38
CA ILE A 126 -7.26 -19.31 -11.39
C ILE A 126 -5.88 -19.96 -11.46
N LEU A 127 -5.05 -19.53 -12.40
CA LEU A 127 -3.67 -20.02 -12.55
C LEU A 127 -2.70 -18.85 -12.34
N LEU A 128 -1.86 -18.96 -11.33
CA LEU A 128 -0.76 -18.04 -11.10
C LEU A 128 0.54 -18.64 -11.60
N SER A 129 1.36 -17.85 -12.27
CA SER A 129 2.70 -18.23 -12.73
C SER A 129 3.68 -17.14 -12.34
N ASN A 130 4.70 -17.49 -11.58
CA ASN A 130 5.73 -16.57 -11.14
C ASN A 130 7.10 -17.01 -11.65
N ASN A 131 7.86 -16.09 -12.25
CA ASN A 131 9.17 -16.35 -12.82
C ASN A 131 10.33 -16.25 -11.81
N GLU A 132 10.06 -16.62 -10.56
CA GLU A 132 11.07 -16.69 -9.50
C GLU A 132 12.01 -17.89 -9.66
N GLN A 133 13.03 -17.99 -8.81
CA GLN A 133 14.00 -19.09 -8.81
C GLN A 133 13.42 -20.45 -8.37
N GLY A 134 12.22 -20.45 -7.79
CA GLY A 134 11.51 -21.66 -7.38
C GLY A 134 11.68 -22.00 -5.90
N LEU A 135 10.94 -23.03 -5.47
CA LEU A 135 10.81 -23.39 -4.05
C LEU A 135 11.96 -24.25 -3.55
N ARG A 136 12.46 -23.94 -2.36
CA ARG A 136 13.36 -24.80 -1.60
C ARG A 136 12.57 -25.75 -0.70
N ALA A 137 13.22 -26.80 -0.20
CA ALA A 137 12.60 -27.76 0.73
C ALA A 137 11.98 -27.08 1.97
N ARG A 138 12.64 -26.04 2.49
CA ARG A 138 12.14 -25.25 3.62
C ARG A 138 10.85 -24.48 3.30
N ASP A 139 10.68 -24.02 2.06
CA ASP A 139 9.52 -23.26 1.63
C ASP A 139 8.32 -24.20 1.50
N VAL A 140 8.53 -25.41 0.95
CA VAL A 140 7.53 -26.49 0.91
C VAL A 140 7.11 -26.91 2.30
N LEU A 141 8.05 -27.06 3.25
CA LEU A 141 7.72 -27.36 4.64
C LEU A 141 6.91 -26.24 5.29
N ALA A 142 7.25 -24.97 5.03
CA ALA A 142 6.50 -23.83 5.55
C ALA A 142 5.06 -23.81 5.02
N ILE A 143 4.87 -24.12 3.73
CA ILE A 143 3.54 -24.27 3.11
C ILE A 143 2.75 -25.41 3.76
N CYS A 144 3.40 -26.52 4.14
CA CYS A 144 2.77 -27.70 4.76
C CYS A 144 2.75 -27.66 6.30
N SER A 145 2.87 -26.47 6.90
CA SER A 145 2.97 -26.30 8.36
C SER A 145 1.91 -25.36 8.91
N LEU A 146 1.61 -25.53 10.20
CA LEU A 146 0.68 -24.69 10.95
C LEU A 146 1.45 -23.55 11.58
N ALA A 147 1.49 -22.39 10.92
CA ALA A 147 1.96 -21.13 11.50
C ALA A 147 3.19 -21.24 12.44
N VAL A 148 4.16 -22.11 12.14
CA VAL A 148 5.48 -22.08 12.77
C VAL A 148 6.33 -21.17 11.89
N SER A 149 6.38 -19.90 12.24
CA SER A 149 7.23 -18.90 11.58
C SER A 149 8.70 -19.32 11.69
N THR A 150 9.34 -19.65 10.57
CA THR A 150 10.81 -19.80 10.45
C THR A 150 11.54 -18.47 10.24
N LYS A 151 10.88 -17.32 10.45
CA LYS A 151 11.56 -16.02 10.39
C LYS A 151 12.19 -15.72 11.75
N THR A 152 13.45 -16.12 11.92
CA THR A 152 14.34 -15.54 12.92
C THR A 152 14.45 -14.03 12.68
N ILE A 153 14.61 -13.28 13.76
CA ILE A 153 14.44 -11.82 13.93
C ILE A 153 15.37 -10.95 13.03
N GLU A 154 16.22 -11.54 12.19
CA GLU A 154 17.36 -10.86 11.58
C GLU A 154 17.27 -10.58 10.06
N GLN A 155 16.19 -10.97 9.36
CA GLN A 155 16.06 -10.65 7.93
C GLN A 155 14.79 -9.85 7.65
N ASP A 156 14.95 -8.73 6.94
CA ASP A 156 13.98 -7.68 6.55
C ASP A 156 12.75 -8.16 5.71
N HIS A 157 12.31 -9.41 5.87
CA HIS A 157 11.15 -9.97 5.21
C HIS A 157 9.87 -9.72 6.04
N ILE A 158 9.31 -8.53 5.90
CA ILE A 158 8.02 -8.14 6.48
C ILE A 158 6.92 -9.05 5.94
N GLY A 159 6.52 -10.01 6.77
CA GLY A 159 5.30 -10.81 6.65
C GLY A 159 5.02 -11.44 8.01
N GLU A 160 4.13 -10.82 8.78
CA GLU A 160 3.56 -11.41 10.00
C GLU A 160 2.73 -12.64 9.60
N LYS A 161 3.07 -13.79 10.20
CA LYS A 161 2.33 -15.07 10.22
C LYS A 161 2.38 -15.90 8.93
N GLY A 162 2.99 -17.08 9.03
CA GLY A 162 2.97 -18.17 8.03
C GLY A 162 1.59 -18.82 7.83
N VAL A 163 0.59 -17.98 7.55
CA VAL A 163 -0.82 -18.32 7.28
C VAL A 163 -1.21 -17.94 5.85
N GLY A 164 -0.40 -17.12 5.15
CA GLY A 164 -0.74 -16.53 3.86
C GLY A 164 -1.12 -17.53 2.77
N PHE A 165 -0.44 -18.69 2.67
CA PHE A 165 -0.79 -19.71 1.68
C PHE A 165 -2.18 -20.31 1.93
N ASN A 166 -2.60 -20.48 3.18
CA ASN A 166 -3.89 -21.12 3.49
C ASN A 166 -5.09 -20.29 3.01
N SER A 167 -4.91 -19.01 2.72
CA SER A 167 -5.95 -18.17 2.10
C SER A 167 -6.42 -18.70 0.75
N VAL A 168 -5.61 -19.48 0.01
CA VAL A 168 -5.99 -20.08 -1.27
C VAL A 168 -7.15 -21.06 -1.13
N PHE A 169 -7.33 -21.64 0.07
CA PHE A 169 -8.47 -22.48 0.38
C PHE A 169 -9.80 -21.71 0.47
N GLY A 170 -9.75 -20.37 0.46
CA GLY A 170 -10.92 -19.53 0.21
C GLY A 170 -11.47 -19.71 -1.21
N ALA A 171 -10.58 -19.82 -2.19
CA ALA A 171 -10.93 -19.88 -3.61
C ALA A 171 -11.02 -21.31 -4.16
N SER A 172 -10.25 -22.25 -3.60
CA SER A 172 -10.12 -23.62 -4.11
C SER A 172 -10.15 -24.67 -3.00
N ASN A 173 -10.67 -25.86 -3.33
CA ASN A 173 -10.58 -27.03 -2.48
C ASN A 173 -9.38 -27.93 -2.85
N GLU A 174 -8.80 -27.72 -4.04
CA GLU A 174 -7.77 -28.59 -4.61
C GLU A 174 -6.61 -27.78 -5.19
N PRO A 175 -5.94 -26.91 -4.40
CA PRO A 175 -4.83 -26.13 -4.91
C PRO A 175 -3.66 -27.05 -5.28
N MET A 176 -3.12 -26.84 -6.48
CA MET A 176 -1.95 -27.55 -6.99
C MET A 176 -0.78 -26.58 -7.13
N LEU A 177 0.38 -26.94 -6.60
CA LEU A 177 1.59 -26.15 -6.63
C LEU A 177 2.70 -26.93 -7.35
N ILE A 178 3.25 -26.31 -8.38
CA ILE A 178 4.32 -26.87 -9.19
C ILE A 178 5.48 -25.87 -9.22
N SER A 179 6.69 -26.31 -8.89
CA SER A 179 7.90 -25.47 -8.95
C SER A 179 9.11 -26.37 -9.16
N HIS A 180 9.74 -26.30 -10.34
CA HIS A 180 10.82 -27.21 -10.73
C HIS A 180 10.44 -28.69 -10.50
N ALA A 181 11.15 -29.36 -9.58
CA ALA A 181 10.90 -30.76 -9.24
C ALA A 181 9.67 -30.97 -8.35
N TRP A 182 9.18 -29.93 -7.67
CA TRP A 182 8.06 -30.03 -6.74
C TRP A 182 6.73 -30.09 -7.50
N LYS A 183 5.91 -31.12 -7.22
CA LYS A 183 4.55 -31.27 -7.74
C LYS A 183 3.64 -31.76 -6.61
N LEU A 184 2.90 -30.85 -5.99
CA LEU A 184 2.03 -31.19 -4.87
C LEU A 184 0.61 -30.63 -5.02
N CYS A 185 -0.36 -31.40 -4.53
CA CYS A 185 -1.78 -31.04 -4.43
C CYS A 185 -2.22 -31.06 -2.97
N PHE A 186 -3.22 -30.26 -2.63
CA PHE A 186 -4.01 -30.45 -1.41
C PHE A 186 -5.43 -30.85 -1.81
N HIS A 187 -6.15 -31.58 -0.95
CA HIS A 187 -7.54 -31.96 -1.23
C HIS A 187 -8.39 -31.75 0.02
N VAL A 188 -9.28 -30.75 -0.02
CA VAL A 188 -10.09 -30.30 1.12
C VAL A 188 -11.59 -30.31 0.75
N PRO A 189 -12.47 -30.90 1.58
CA PRO A 189 -12.15 -31.63 2.80
C PRO A 189 -11.60 -33.02 2.47
N GLY A 190 -10.45 -33.36 3.05
CA GLY A 190 -9.97 -34.75 3.09
C GLY A 190 -10.61 -35.52 4.24
N LEU A 191 -9.84 -36.43 4.85
CA LEU A 191 -10.27 -37.20 6.03
C LEU A 191 -10.66 -36.28 7.21
N ASP A 192 -9.87 -35.24 7.44
CA ASP A 192 -10.12 -34.21 8.45
C ASP A 192 -9.41 -32.90 8.07
N ALA A 193 -9.39 -31.94 9.01
CA ALA A 193 -8.80 -30.63 8.79
C ALA A 193 -7.28 -30.66 8.58
N MET A 194 -6.58 -31.78 8.83
CA MET A 194 -5.15 -31.89 8.46
C MET A 194 -4.93 -31.79 6.96
N SER A 195 -5.96 -32.01 6.14
CA SER A 195 -5.89 -31.86 4.68
C SER A 195 -5.42 -30.47 4.21
N TYR A 196 -5.60 -29.42 5.02
CA TYR A 196 -5.10 -28.07 4.72
C TYR A 196 -3.56 -27.97 4.71
N ILE A 197 -2.86 -28.91 5.35
CA ILE A 197 -1.38 -28.91 5.49
C ILE A 197 -0.75 -30.24 5.05
N THR A 198 -1.55 -31.14 4.49
CA THR A 198 -1.11 -32.48 4.12
C THR A 198 -1.02 -32.55 2.59
N PRO A 199 0.19 -32.40 2.02
CA PRO A 199 0.37 -32.44 0.57
C PRO A 199 0.24 -33.85 0.04
N LEU A 200 -0.21 -33.97 -1.20
CA LEU A 200 -0.22 -35.18 -2.02
C LEU A 200 0.70 -34.97 -3.21
N TRP A 201 1.49 -35.98 -3.55
CA TRP A 201 2.29 -35.93 -4.78
C TRP A 201 1.40 -36.07 -6.01
N ILE A 202 1.67 -35.30 -7.06
CA ILE A 202 0.94 -35.34 -8.33
C ILE A 202 1.84 -35.90 -9.43
N THR A 203 1.33 -36.83 -10.22
CA THR A 203 2.03 -37.29 -11.43
C THR A 203 1.66 -36.45 -12.65
N ASP A 204 2.51 -36.43 -13.67
CA ASP A 204 2.22 -35.67 -14.91
C ASP A 204 0.93 -36.06 -15.62
N LYS A 205 0.42 -37.26 -15.36
CA LYS A 205 -0.83 -37.76 -15.93
C LYS A 205 -2.07 -37.15 -15.28
N ASP A 206 -1.94 -36.68 -14.04
CA ASP A 206 -3.03 -36.15 -13.24
C ASP A 206 -3.14 -34.62 -13.35
N LEU A 207 -2.19 -33.97 -14.05
CA LEU A 207 -2.18 -32.54 -14.24
C LEU A 207 -3.21 -32.11 -15.30
N PRO A 208 -4.08 -31.13 -14.99
CA PRO A 208 -4.93 -30.48 -15.97
C PRO A 208 -4.14 -29.96 -17.18
N GLU A 209 -4.74 -30.04 -18.38
CA GLU A 209 -4.09 -29.66 -19.64
C GLU A 209 -3.54 -28.23 -19.64
N CYS A 210 -4.26 -27.29 -19.02
CA CYS A 210 -3.85 -25.89 -18.88
C CYS A 210 -2.51 -25.76 -18.13
N ILE A 211 -2.33 -26.49 -17.02
CA ILE A 211 -1.07 -26.50 -16.27
C ILE A 211 0.02 -27.23 -17.07
N SER A 212 -0.29 -28.39 -17.64
CA SER A 212 0.67 -29.19 -18.41
C SER A 212 1.28 -28.39 -19.56
N LYS A 213 0.45 -27.60 -20.25
CA LYS A 213 0.89 -26.64 -21.28
C LYS A 213 1.77 -25.53 -20.69
N GLN A 214 1.41 -24.99 -19.53
CA GLN A 214 2.15 -23.92 -18.87
C GLN A 214 3.54 -24.38 -18.40
N ILE A 215 3.63 -25.56 -17.78
CA ILE A 215 4.92 -26.16 -17.37
C ILE A 215 5.78 -26.45 -18.60
N SER A 216 5.19 -26.91 -19.70
CA SER A 216 5.94 -27.16 -20.94
C SER A 216 6.51 -25.86 -21.53
N THR A 217 5.79 -24.75 -21.37
CA THR A 217 6.19 -23.43 -21.90
C THR A 217 7.18 -22.73 -20.96
N TYR A 218 6.99 -22.85 -19.65
CA TYR A 218 7.74 -22.15 -18.60
C TYR A 218 8.17 -23.11 -17.49
N PRO A 219 9.04 -24.10 -17.77
CA PRO A 219 9.35 -25.19 -16.83
C PRO A 219 10.05 -24.75 -15.54
N GLN A 220 10.66 -23.57 -15.53
CA GLN A 220 11.38 -23.02 -14.38
C GLN A 220 10.49 -22.12 -13.50
N TYR A 221 9.24 -21.89 -13.88
CA TYR A 221 8.35 -21.01 -13.13
C TYR A 221 7.70 -21.77 -11.98
N THR A 222 7.32 -21.03 -10.94
CA THR A 222 6.41 -21.53 -9.91
C THR A 222 4.97 -21.29 -10.37
N HIS A 223 4.21 -22.37 -10.51
CA HIS A 223 2.81 -22.35 -10.89
C HIS A 223 1.92 -22.75 -9.72
N LEU A 224 0.88 -21.96 -9.46
CA LEU A 224 -0.17 -22.28 -8.51
C LEU A 224 -1.51 -22.31 -9.25
N TYR A 225 -2.10 -23.50 -9.34
CA TYR A 225 -3.38 -23.73 -9.96
C TYR A 225 -4.46 -23.91 -8.90
N LEU A 226 -5.52 -23.12 -9.04
CA LEU A 226 -6.63 -23.04 -8.10
C LEU A 226 -7.93 -23.37 -8.85
N PRO A 227 -8.37 -24.64 -8.90
CA PRO A 227 -9.70 -24.96 -9.39
C PRO A 227 -10.74 -24.33 -8.45
N LEU A 228 -11.66 -23.55 -9.00
CA LEU A 228 -12.62 -22.78 -8.22
C LEU A 228 -13.64 -23.69 -7.54
N LYS A 229 -14.07 -23.33 -6.33
CA LYS A 229 -15.18 -24.02 -5.64
C LYS A 229 -16.53 -23.85 -6.33
N PHE A 230 -16.63 -22.82 -7.18
CA PHE A 230 -17.85 -22.48 -7.91
C PHE A 230 -17.97 -23.35 -9.17
N GLN A 231 -19.20 -23.67 -9.55
CA GLN A 231 -19.44 -24.26 -10.86
C GLN A 231 -19.10 -23.25 -11.95
N ALA A 232 -18.46 -23.73 -13.01
CA ALA A 232 -18.08 -22.91 -14.16
C ALA A 232 -19.29 -22.18 -14.75
N HIS A 233 -19.06 -20.96 -15.26
CA HIS A 233 -20.07 -20.13 -15.94
C HIS A 233 -21.29 -19.73 -15.09
N THR A 234 -21.23 -19.88 -13.77
CA THR A 234 -22.26 -19.35 -12.86
C THR A 234 -22.13 -17.85 -12.65
N PRO A 235 -23.24 -17.12 -12.34
CA PRO A 235 -23.18 -15.71 -11.95
C PRO A 235 -22.24 -15.45 -10.77
N GLU A 236 -22.21 -16.37 -9.81
CA GLU A 236 -21.34 -16.31 -8.63
C GLU A 236 -19.86 -16.36 -9.02
N ALA A 237 -19.48 -17.31 -9.90
CA ALA A 237 -18.11 -17.41 -10.41
C ALA A 237 -17.70 -16.13 -11.18
N ASN A 238 -18.58 -15.61 -12.03
CA ASN A 238 -18.29 -14.38 -12.78
C ASN A 238 -18.12 -13.17 -11.85
N SER A 239 -19.01 -13.01 -10.86
CA SER A 239 -18.91 -11.95 -9.85
C SER A 239 -17.61 -12.05 -9.05
N PHE A 240 -17.22 -13.26 -8.65
CA PHE A 240 -15.96 -13.50 -7.94
C PHE A 240 -14.74 -13.08 -8.79
N LEU A 241 -14.69 -13.50 -10.06
CA LEU A 241 -13.59 -13.12 -10.96
C LEU A 241 -13.56 -11.61 -11.24
N ASP A 242 -14.72 -10.94 -11.33
CA ASP A 242 -14.78 -9.49 -11.46
C ASP A 242 -14.23 -8.77 -10.22
N GLN A 243 -14.49 -9.30 -9.03
CA GLN A 243 -13.89 -8.77 -7.79
C GLN A 243 -12.37 -8.96 -7.78
N VAL A 244 -11.87 -10.11 -8.22
CA VAL A 244 -10.41 -10.38 -8.36
C VAL A 244 -9.76 -9.37 -9.31
N ILE A 245 -10.39 -9.07 -10.45
CA ILE A 245 -9.87 -8.08 -11.41
C ILE A 245 -9.85 -6.69 -10.79
N LYS A 246 -10.93 -6.28 -10.10
CA LYS A 246 -11.04 -4.96 -9.46
C LYS A 246 -10.08 -4.78 -8.29
N ALA A 247 -9.69 -5.86 -7.62
CA ALA A 247 -8.76 -5.82 -6.50
C ALA A 247 -7.31 -5.53 -6.91
N VAL A 248 -6.96 -5.70 -8.20
CA VAL A 248 -5.59 -5.39 -8.67
C VAL A 248 -5.45 -3.90 -8.96
N ASP A 249 -4.99 -3.17 -7.96
CA ASP A 249 -4.58 -1.77 -8.09
C ASP A 249 -3.17 -1.66 -8.73
N PRO A 250 -2.98 -0.92 -9.83
CA PRO A 250 -1.66 -0.67 -10.41
C PRO A 250 -0.63 -0.10 -9.43
N CYS A 251 -1.08 0.71 -8.46
CA CYS A 251 -0.22 1.33 -7.46
C CYS A 251 0.41 0.31 -6.48
N ILE A 252 -0.07 -0.94 -6.44
CA ILE A 252 0.55 -2.03 -5.69
C ILE A 252 2.04 -2.14 -6.02
N LEU A 253 2.41 -2.04 -7.31
CA LEU A 253 3.80 -2.16 -7.74
C LEU A 253 4.69 -1.03 -7.23
N LEU A 254 4.15 0.16 -6.92
CA LEU A 254 4.94 1.24 -6.31
C LEU A 254 5.58 0.77 -5.00
N ASN A 255 4.88 -0.08 -4.25
CA ASN A 255 5.27 -0.58 -2.93
C ASN A 255 6.13 -1.86 -2.99
N MET A 256 6.30 -2.44 -4.19
CA MET A 256 7.06 -3.67 -4.41
C MET A 256 8.55 -3.37 -4.69
N HIS A 257 9.42 -4.09 -3.98
CA HIS A 257 10.87 -3.96 -4.17
C HIS A 257 11.34 -4.80 -5.37
N GLN A 258 11.08 -6.11 -5.34
CA GLN A 258 11.54 -7.05 -6.37
C GLN A 258 10.57 -7.13 -7.55
N LEU A 259 9.29 -7.42 -7.28
CA LEU A 259 8.27 -7.56 -8.32
C LEU A 259 8.13 -6.28 -9.16
N LYS A 260 8.27 -6.40 -10.49
CA LYS A 260 8.20 -5.27 -11.44
C LYS A 260 7.01 -5.35 -12.38
N LYS A 261 6.44 -6.54 -12.60
CA LYS A 261 5.39 -6.74 -13.59
C LYS A 261 4.25 -7.60 -13.03
N LEU A 262 3.02 -7.19 -13.34
CA LEU A 262 1.81 -7.98 -13.15
C LEU A 262 1.15 -8.17 -14.52
N GLU A 263 0.82 -9.41 -14.85
CA GLU A 263 0.05 -9.74 -16.06
C GLU A 263 -1.26 -10.40 -15.65
N ILE A 264 -2.40 -9.81 -16.00
CA ILE A 264 -3.72 -10.38 -15.75
C ILE A 264 -4.33 -10.80 -17.07
N VAL A 265 -4.57 -12.10 -17.23
CA VAL A 265 -5.16 -12.69 -18.43
C VAL A 265 -6.58 -13.10 -18.12
N VAL A 266 -7.56 -12.45 -18.73
CA VAL A 266 -8.98 -12.78 -18.60
C VAL A 266 -9.40 -13.54 -19.85
N GLU A 267 -9.33 -14.88 -19.77
CA GLU A 267 -9.50 -15.75 -20.95
C GLU A 267 -10.86 -15.54 -21.63
N ARG A 268 -11.93 -15.42 -20.82
CA ARG A 268 -13.30 -15.19 -21.29
C ARG A 268 -13.47 -13.92 -22.13
N GLN A 269 -12.65 -12.91 -21.88
CA GLN A 269 -12.67 -11.62 -22.60
C GLN A 269 -11.56 -11.54 -23.65
N LYS A 270 -10.69 -12.56 -23.75
CA LYS A 270 -9.42 -12.51 -24.48
C LYS A 270 -8.63 -11.23 -24.17
N LYS A 271 -8.74 -10.75 -22.93
CA LYS A 271 -8.16 -9.49 -22.48
C LYS A 271 -6.91 -9.78 -21.67
N VAL A 272 -5.83 -9.11 -22.02
CA VAL A 272 -4.59 -9.12 -21.24
C VAL A 272 -4.36 -7.71 -20.73
N THR A 273 -4.34 -7.57 -19.40
CA THR A 273 -3.94 -6.34 -18.73
C THR A 273 -2.52 -6.52 -18.23
N ILE A 274 -1.61 -5.67 -18.67
CA ILE A 274 -0.22 -5.68 -18.20
C ILE A 274 -0.01 -4.42 -17.38
N ILE A 275 0.57 -4.58 -16.20
CA ILE A 275 1.00 -3.49 -15.34
C ILE A 275 2.50 -3.65 -15.14
N GLU A 276 3.29 -2.68 -15.58
CA GLU A 276 4.75 -2.76 -15.51
C GLU A 276 5.34 -1.52 -14.86
N LYS A 277 6.19 -1.75 -13.86
CA LYS A 277 6.93 -0.74 -13.12
C LYS A 277 8.30 -0.55 -13.75
N GLN A 278 8.54 0.66 -14.21
CA GLN A 278 9.83 1.10 -14.72
C GLN A 278 10.36 2.28 -13.89
N ILE A 279 11.60 2.20 -13.42
CA ILE A 279 12.26 3.35 -12.79
C ILE A 279 12.85 4.20 -13.91
N ILE A 280 12.40 5.45 -14.03
CA ILE A 280 12.86 6.39 -15.06
C ILE A 280 14.17 7.05 -14.62
N GLY A 281 14.31 7.34 -13.33
CA GLY A 281 15.47 8.01 -12.76
C GLY A 281 15.24 8.46 -11.31
N PRO A 282 16.22 9.12 -10.69
CA PRO A 282 16.04 9.73 -9.38
C PRO A 282 15.09 10.94 -9.44
N THR A 283 14.51 11.33 -8.31
CA THR A 283 13.87 12.65 -8.19
C THR A 283 14.94 13.75 -8.06
N LYS A 284 14.50 15.00 -7.95
CA LYS A 284 15.43 16.14 -7.76
C LYS A 284 15.93 16.24 -6.31
N LEU A 285 15.27 15.55 -5.39
CA LEU A 285 15.75 15.36 -4.03
C LEU A 285 16.99 14.43 -4.02
N GLU A 286 18.09 14.95 -3.52
CA GLU A 286 19.33 14.18 -3.36
C GLU A 286 19.14 13.04 -2.34
N LYS A 287 19.80 11.90 -2.60
CA LYS A 287 19.78 10.77 -1.66
C LYS A 287 20.50 11.17 -0.38
N GLN A 288 19.84 10.98 0.76
CA GLN A 288 20.36 11.35 2.08
C GLN A 288 20.47 10.12 2.97
N SER A 289 21.64 9.93 3.60
CA SER A 289 21.86 8.83 4.54
C SER A 289 21.08 9.02 5.84
N SER A 290 21.02 10.24 6.35
CA SER A 290 20.24 10.62 7.51
C SER A 290 19.85 12.09 7.38
N VAL A 291 18.58 12.38 7.65
CA VAL A 291 18.07 13.75 7.68
C VAL A 291 17.17 13.94 8.89
N THR A 292 17.28 15.11 9.51
CA THR A 292 16.42 15.50 10.62
C THR A 292 15.54 16.66 10.17
N PHE A 293 14.26 16.58 10.48
CA PHE A 293 13.29 17.64 10.26
C PHE A 293 12.47 17.81 11.53
N GLU A 294 12.61 18.97 12.18
CA GLU A 294 12.08 19.20 13.53
C GLU A 294 12.65 18.14 14.49
N ASP A 295 11.78 17.39 15.17
CA ASP A 295 12.17 16.29 16.07
C ASP A 295 12.18 14.91 15.40
N PHE A 296 12.05 14.85 14.06
CA PHE A 296 11.92 13.61 13.29
C PHE A 296 13.20 13.29 12.53
N THR A 297 13.64 12.03 12.61
CA THR A 297 14.82 11.54 11.88
C THR A 297 14.41 10.50 10.85
N PHE A 298 14.84 10.72 9.61
CA PHE A 298 14.63 9.82 8.47
C PHE A 298 15.97 9.29 7.97
N LEU A 299 16.06 7.97 7.81
CA LEU A 299 17.27 7.27 7.40
C LEU A 299 17.13 6.79 5.95
N ASN A 300 18.21 6.88 5.19
CA ASN A 300 18.31 6.42 3.80
C ASN A 300 17.18 6.95 2.91
N LEU A 301 16.85 8.25 3.06
CA LEU A 301 15.84 8.89 2.23
C LEU A 301 16.30 8.91 0.76
N SER A 302 15.46 8.37 -0.10
CA SER A 302 15.69 8.33 -1.54
C SER A 302 14.39 8.58 -2.29
N GLY A 303 14.47 9.30 -3.40
CA GLY A 303 13.35 9.52 -4.30
C GLY A 303 13.63 8.92 -5.68
N SER A 304 12.59 8.39 -6.32
CA SER A 304 12.66 7.89 -7.69
C SER A 304 11.40 8.28 -8.47
N VAL A 305 11.58 8.61 -9.73
CA VAL A 305 10.49 8.77 -10.69
C VAL A 305 10.19 7.41 -11.30
N ILE A 306 8.97 6.94 -11.09
CA ILE A 306 8.51 5.63 -11.53
C ILE A 306 7.43 5.82 -12.59
N ARG A 307 7.56 5.11 -13.70
CA ARG A 307 6.50 4.95 -14.70
C ARG A 307 5.77 3.64 -14.44
N LEU A 308 4.45 3.71 -14.30
CA LEU A 308 3.56 2.56 -14.34
C LEU A 308 2.94 2.49 -15.73
N HIS A 309 3.34 1.51 -16.52
CA HIS A 309 2.71 1.20 -17.80
C HIS A 309 1.49 0.32 -17.56
N THR A 310 0.40 0.65 -18.23
CA THR A 310 -0.88 -0.07 -18.22
C THR A 310 -1.36 -0.26 -19.65
N SER A 311 -2.42 -1.05 -19.86
CA SER A 311 -3.03 -1.21 -21.20
C SER A 311 -3.59 0.09 -21.79
N THR A 312 -3.88 1.09 -20.95
CA THR A 312 -4.48 2.38 -21.36
C THR A 312 -3.44 3.49 -21.55
N GLY A 313 -2.16 3.21 -21.35
CA GLY A 313 -1.08 4.20 -21.37
C GLY A 313 -0.18 4.07 -20.15
N TYR A 314 0.50 5.15 -19.79
CA TYR A 314 1.35 5.18 -18.61
C TYR A 314 1.00 6.33 -17.69
N SER A 315 1.26 6.12 -16.39
CA SER A 315 1.21 7.16 -15.36
C SER A 315 2.56 7.24 -14.65
N THR A 316 2.92 8.42 -14.19
CA THR A 316 4.22 8.72 -13.62
C THR A 316 4.06 9.11 -12.16
N PHE A 317 4.91 8.57 -11.30
CA PHE A 317 4.87 8.81 -9.87
C PHE A 317 6.24 9.27 -9.37
N ARG A 318 6.25 10.26 -8.50
CA ARG A 318 7.41 10.53 -7.64
C ARG A 318 7.25 9.72 -6.37
N VAL A 319 8.12 8.74 -6.15
CA VAL A 319 8.05 7.84 -5.01
C VAL A 319 9.27 8.02 -4.13
N TYR A 320 9.03 8.25 -2.86
CA TYR A 320 10.05 8.46 -1.84
C TYR A 320 10.01 7.32 -0.85
N MET A 321 11.18 6.82 -0.44
CA MET A 321 11.33 5.76 0.53
C MET A 321 12.39 6.13 1.56
N CYS A 322 12.09 5.87 2.83
CA CYS A 322 13.04 6.01 3.93
C CYS A 322 12.72 5.00 5.04
N TYR A 323 13.60 4.96 6.04
CA TYR A 323 13.42 4.20 7.27
C TYR A 323 13.37 5.13 8.48
N ILE A 324 12.63 4.74 9.51
CA ILE A 324 12.60 5.42 10.81
C ILE A 324 13.00 4.43 11.90
N ASN A 325 13.71 4.90 12.93
CA ASN A 325 14.01 4.06 14.09
C ASN A 325 12.78 4.02 15.00
N VAL A 326 12.28 2.81 15.27
CA VAL A 326 11.15 2.61 16.18
C VAL A 326 11.66 2.78 17.61
N ALA A 327 11.01 3.66 18.38
CA ALA A 327 11.45 3.92 19.75
C ALA A 327 11.25 2.68 20.64
N ASN A 328 12.24 2.35 21.47
CA ASN A 328 12.25 1.14 22.31
C ASN A 328 11.03 1.00 23.25
N TYR A 329 10.41 2.11 23.64
CA TYR A 329 9.24 2.11 24.53
C TYR A 329 7.93 1.74 23.80
N ILE A 330 7.92 1.73 22.47
CA ILE A 330 6.71 1.51 21.68
C ILE A 330 6.38 0.03 21.58
N GLU A 331 7.37 -0.85 21.37
CA GLU A 331 7.18 -2.32 21.36
C GLU A 331 8.55 -3.03 21.29
N GLN A 332 8.85 -3.96 22.22
CA GLN A 332 10.13 -4.69 22.30
C GLN A 332 10.26 -5.84 21.29
N GLU A 333 9.15 -6.32 20.72
CA GLU A 333 9.13 -7.51 19.86
C GLU A 333 9.20 -7.19 18.35
N ARG A 334 9.61 -5.97 17.99
CA ARG A 334 9.56 -5.48 16.61
C ARG A 334 10.93 -5.15 16.03
N PRO A 335 11.05 -5.19 14.70
CA PRO A 335 12.26 -4.71 14.05
C PRO A 335 12.54 -3.26 14.46
N PRO A 336 13.81 -2.91 14.70
CA PRO A 336 14.21 -1.60 15.20
C PRO A 336 13.94 -0.47 14.18
N LYS A 337 13.61 -0.82 12.94
CA LYS A 337 13.34 0.12 11.85
C LYS A 337 11.99 -0.19 11.21
N ALA A 338 11.25 0.86 10.88
CA ALA A 338 10.03 0.78 10.07
C ALA A 338 10.26 1.49 8.73
N ARG A 339 9.71 0.92 7.64
CA ARG A 339 9.85 1.50 6.30
C ARG A 339 8.67 2.38 5.97
N LEU A 340 8.94 3.58 5.46
CA LEU A 340 7.94 4.51 4.95
C LEU A 340 8.11 4.67 3.45
N THR A 341 7.01 4.77 2.73
CA THR A 341 7.00 5.08 1.30
C THR A 341 5.85 6.03 0.99
N ILE A 342 6.11 7.10 0.22
CA ILE A 342 5.09 8.05 -0.23
C ILE A 342 5.19 8.20 -1.75
N GLY A 343 4.07 8.07 -2.44
CA GLY A 343 3.95 8.18 -3.89
C GLY A 343 3.03 9.34 -4.29
N PHE A 344 3.52 10.20 -5.18
CA PHE A 344 2.81 11.36 -5.70
C PHE A 344 2.56 11.18 -7.20
N PRO A 345 1.29 11.09 -7.67
CA PRO A 345 0.97 11.01 -9.09
C PRO A 345 1.32 12.33 -9.80
N CYS A 346 2.02 12.26 -10.93
CA CYS A 346 2.46 13.46 -11.67
C CYS A 346 1.36 14.02 -12.56
N GLU A 347 0.51 13.16 -13.12
CA GLU A 347 -0.62 13.54 -13.98
C GLU A 347 -1.77 14.10 -13.15
N LYS A 348 -2.30 15.28 -13.50
CA LYS A 348 -3.30 16.02 -12.70
C LYS A 348 -4.59 15.24 -12.46
N ASP A 349 -5.07 14.53 -13.47
CA ASP A 349 -6.36 13.83 -13.47
C ASP A 349 -6.25 12.37 -13.01
N TYR A 350 -5.10 11.97 -12.45
CA TYR A 350 -4.94 10.61 -11.93
C TYR A 350 -5.72 10.44 -10.62
N GLU A 351 -6.71 9.56 -10.63
CA GLU A 351 -7.47 9.15 -9.45
C GLU A 351 -6.83 7.91 -8.80
N LEU A 352 -6.45 8.05 -7.54
CA LEU A 352 -5.94 6.93 -6.74
C LEU A 352 -7.11 6.01 -6.33
N ALA A 353 -6.98 4.71 -6.58
CA ALA A 353 -7.95 3.73 -6.08
C ALA A 353 -7.84 3.53 -4.56
N SER A 354 -6.64 3.70 -4.00
CA SER A 354 -6.38 3.67 -2.56
C SER A 354 -5.22 4.60 -2.21
N THR A 355 -5.26 5.15 -1.01
CA THR A 355 -4.21 6.04 -0.48
C THR A 355 -3.34 5.36 0.56
N VAL A 356 -3.87 4.38 1.30
CA VAL A 356 -3.15 3.72 2.41
C VAL A 356 -2.80 2.31 2.02
N TYR A 357 -1.52 1.96 2.17
CA TYR A 357 -1.00 0.65 1.84
C TYR A 357 -0.19 0.04 2.99
N LYS A 358 -0.23 -1.30 3.05
CA LYS A 358 0.72 -2.16 3.76
C LYS A 358 1.12 -3.31 2.85
N GLY A 359 2.03 -3.05 1.92
CA GLY A 359 2.31 -3.84 0.72
C GLY A 359 1.17 -3.78 -0.30
N LEU A 360 -0.07 -3.79 0.16
CA LEU A 360 -1.31 -3.84 -0.61
C LEU A 360 -2.28 -2.74 -0.18
N PRO A 361 -3.31 -2.45 -0.98
CA PRO A 361 -4.34 -1.47 -0.64
C PRO A 361 -5.02 -1.85 0.67
N VAL A 362 -5.17 -0.88 1.57
CA VAL A 362 -5.88 -1.04 2.84
C VAL A 362 -7.18 -0.25 2.78
N CYS A 363 -7.08 1.07 2.65
CA CYS A 363 -8.24 1.95 2.55
C CYS A 363 -7.94 3.21 1.74
N ASP A 364 -9.00 3.87 1.29
CA ASP A 364 -8.92 5.18 0.65
C ASP A 364 -9.35 6.27 1.65
N LEU A 365 -8.46 7.24 1.84
CA LEU A 365 -8.67 8.43 2.65
C LEU A 365 -8.96 9.65 1.77
N GLY A 366 -8.90 9.53 0.43
CA GLY A 366 -9.14 10.64 -0.49
C GLY A 366 -7.98 11.64 -0.59
N PHE A 367 -6.79 11.29 -0.09
CA PHE A 367 -5.57 12.06 -0.38
C PHE A 367 -5.16 11.95 -1.85
N ASN A 368 -4.58 13.02 -2.39
CA ASN A 368 -4.01 13.03 -3.74
C ASN A 368 -2.60 12.42 -3.82
N PHE A 369 -2.22 11.64 -2.79
CA PHE A 369 -0.96 10.92 -2.69
C PHE A 369 -1.22 9.61 -1.96
N SER A 370 -0.43 8.59 -2.30
CA SER A 370 -0.47 7.29 -1.63
C SER A 370 0.69 7.17 -0.65
N PHE A 371 0.52 6.41 0.41
CA PHE A 371 1.61 6.03 1.30
C PHE A 371 1.51 4.57 1.74
N ASN A 372 2.68 3.96 1.90
CA ASN A 372 2.85 2.61 2.38
C ASN A 372 3.72 2.59 3.63
N ALA A 373 3.25 1.91 4.67
CA ALA A 373 4.02 1.70 5.89
C ALA A 373 3.61 0.39 6.58
N ASP A 374 4.40 -0.03 7.57
CA ASP A 374 4.23 -1.32 8.26
C ASP A 374 3.11 -1.30 9.31
N PHE A 375 2.00 -0.63 9.02
CA PHE A 375 0.87 -0.47 9.93
C PHE A 375 0.38 -1.79 10.53
N GLN A 376 -0.02 -1.77 11.80
CA GLN A 376 -0.89 -2.79 12.35
C GLN A 376 -2.29 -2.62 11.73
N LEU A 377 -2.86 -3.69 11.18
CA LEU A 377 -4.20 -3.67 10.59
C LEU A 377 -5.21 -4.28 11.54
N VAL A 378 -6.49 -3.97 11.35
CA VAL A 378 -7.58 -4.75 11.97
C VAL A 378 -7.67 -6.14 11.32
N THR A 379 -8.36 -7.09 11.96
CA THR A 379 -8.39 -8.50 11.55
C THR A 379 -8.83 -8.71 10.10
N ASN A 380 -9.82 -7.96 9.63
CA ASN A 380 -10.31 -8.02 8.25
C ASN A 380 -9.42 -7.28 7.22
N ARG A 381 -8.35 -6.59 7.68
CA ARG A 381 -7.39 -5.82 6.88
C ARG A 381 -7.98 -4.69 6.03
N GLU A 382 -9.24 -4.30 6.26
CA GLU A 382 -9.90 -3.20 5.56
C GLU A 382 -9.54 -1.81 6.13
N ASN A 383 -8.90 -1.79 7.30
CA ASN A 383 -8.46 -0.56 7.95
C ASN A 383 -7.19 -0.76 8.76
N VAL A 384 -6.56 0.37 9.09
CA VAL A 384 -5.46 0.44 10.06
C VAL A 384 -6.04 0.33 11.47
N ARG A 385 -5.35 -0.38 12.37
CA ARG A 385 -5.72 -0.45 13.78
C ARG A 385 -5.42 0.90 14.45
N GLU A 386 -6.45 1.70 14.64
CA GLU A 386 -6.31 3.05 15.19
C GLU A 386 -5.89 3.04 16.67
N ASN A 387 -5.36 4.18 17.14
CA ASN A 387 -5.01 4.44 18.54
C ASN A 387 -3.93 3.52 19.16
N VAL A 388 -3.30 2.64 18.38
CA VAL A 388 -2.12 1.90 18.85
C VAL A 388 -0.89 2.81 18.82
N PRO A 389 0.00 2.76 19.85
CA PRO A 389 1.20 3.60 19.89
C PRO A 389 2.06 3.51 18.63
N PHE A 390 2.28 2.30 18.11
CA PHE A 390 3.09 2.10 16.91
C PHE A 390 2.50 2.75 15.65
N ASN A 391 1.20 2.57 15.40
CA ASN A 391 0.56 3.20 14.25
C ASN A 391 0.51 4.72 14.39
N THR A 392 0.31 5.22 15.61
CA THR A 392 0.32 6.66 15.90
C THR A 392 1.71 7.25 15.64
N PHE A 393 2.76 6.52 16.02
CA PHE A 393 4.15 6.86 15.70
C PHE A 393 4.36 6.94 14.18
N ILE A 394 3.99 5.91 13.41
CA ILE A 394 4.10 5.91 11.94
C ILE A 394 3.33 7.09 11.32
N ARG A 395 2.06 7.30 11.71
CA ARG A 395 1.19 8.37 11.17
C ARG A 395 1.81 9.75 11.36
N THR A 396 2.38 10.01 12.54
CA THR A 396 3.03 11.30 12.83
C THR A 396 4.32 11.47 12.00
N HIS A 397 5.12 10.41 11.83
CA HIS A 397 6.32 10.45 10.98
C HIS A 397 5.97 10.67 9.50
N LEU A 398 4.90 10.05 9.00
CA LEU A 398 4.39 10.27 7.65
C LEU A 398 3.96 11.73 7.44
N SER A 399 3.35 12.34 8.45
CA SER A 399 2.94 13.76 8.40
C SER A 399 4.15 14.69 8.26
N ALA A 400 5.19 14.46 9.05
CA ALA A 400 6.44 15.22 9.00
C ALA A 400 7.21 14.98 7.69
N LEU A 401 7.30 13.71 7.25
CA LEU A 401 7.95 13.34 5.99
C LEU A 401 7.27 14.01 4.79
N PHE A 402 5.93 13.98 4.75
CA PHE A 402 5.16 14.63 3.69
C PHE A 402 5.55 16.11 3.52
N VAL A 403 5.57 16.89 4.62
CA VAL A 403 5.92 18.31 4.55
C VAL A 403 7.39 18.52 4.23
N TYR A 404 8.29 17.69 4.78
CA TYR A 404 9.70 17.71 4.41
C TYR A 404 9.90 17.53 2.89
N LEU A 405 9.21 16.58 2.29
CA LEU A 405 9.29 16.32 0.85
C LEU A 405 8.77 17.50 0.02
N LEU A 406 7.66 18.13 0.43
CA LEU A 406 7.13 19.33 -0.24
C LEU A 406 8.12 20.51 -0.18
N LEU A 407 8.91 20.64 0.88
CA LEU A 407 9.89 21.72 1.03
C LEU A 407 11.14 21.49 0.19
N ASN A 408 11.59 20.25 0.07
CA ASN A 408 12.92 19.91 -0.45
C ASN A 408 12.92 19.37 -1.89
N ASP A 409 11.80 18.84 -2.40
CA ASP A 409 11.69 18.52 -3.83
C ASP A 409 10.99 19.66 -4.57
N ILE A 410 11.74 20.36 -5.43
CA ILE A 410 11.26 21.55 -6.15
C ILE A 410 10.05 21.27 -7.05
N ASP A 411 9.90 20.05 -7.57
CA ASP A 411 8.74 19.72 -8.40
C ASP A 411 7.50 19.49 -7.54
N LEU A 412 7.66 18.85 -6.37
CA LEU A 412 6.55 18.74 -5.42
C LEU A 412 6.15 20.09 -4.86
N ARG A 413 7.12 20.97 -4.58
CA ARG A 413 6.86 22.32 -4.08
C ARG A 413 6.00 23.13 -5.02
N LYS A 414 6.25 23.06 -6.34
CA LYS A 414 5.45 23.77 -7.36
C LYS A 414 3.98 23.34 -7.35
N ASP A 415 3.72 22.06 -7.10
CA ASP A 415 2.39 21.48 -7.08
C ASP A 415 1.86 21.24 -5.65
N PHE A 416 2.42 21.90 -4.62
CA PHE A 416 2.08 21.58 -3.23
C PHE A 416 0.58 21.76 -2.94
N ASN A 417 -0.06 22.76 -3.57
CA ASN A 417 -1.51 23.01 -3.47
C ASN A 417 -2.37 21.83 -3.93
N ARG A 418 -1.86 20.97 -4.82
CA ARG A 418 -2.56 19.77 -5.27
C ARG A 418 -2.56 18.70 -4.19
N TYR A 419 -1.44 18.49 -3.53
CA TYR A 419 -1.25 17.37 -2.59
C TYR A 419 -1.69 17.71 -1.16
N CYS A 420 -1.65 18.99 -0.78
CA CYS A 420 -2.11 19.41 0.55
C CYS A 420 -3.60 19.08 0.74
N PRO A 421 -4.00 18.44 1.85
CA PRO A 421 -5.42 18.17 2.11
C PRO A 421 -6.26 19.47 2.19
N LEU A 422 -7.44 19.53 1.56
CA LEU A 422 -8.45 20.57 1.76
C LEU A 422 -9.23 20.29 3.05
N PHE A 423 -8.94 21.07 4.10
CA PHE A 423 -9.42 20.83 5.46
C PHE A 423 -10.96 20.74 5.63
N ASN A 424 -11.73 21.31 4.70
CA ASN A 424 -13.20 21.35 4.80
C ASN A 424 -13.90 20.17 4.08
N ILE A 425 -13.28 19.59 3.05
CA ILE A 425 -13.93 18.55 2.21
C ILE A 425 -13.87 17.18 2.87
N TYR A 426 -12.93 16.99 3.79
CA TYR A 426 -12.51 15.68 4.27
C TYR A 426 -13.18 15.23 5.60
N GLN A 427 -13.92 16.11 6.28
CA GLN A 427 -14.45 15.85 7.63
C GLN A 427 -15.43 14.65 7.74
N GLY A 428 -16.05 14.22 6.62
CA GLY A 428 -16.97 13.07 6.61
C GLY A 428 -16.33 11.72 6.27
N LYS A 429 -15.08 11.67 5.79
CA LYS A 429 -14.43 10.43 5.32
C LYS A 429 -13.40 9.86 6.30
N HIS A 430 -13.00 10.62 7.32
CA HIS A 430 -11.91 10.25 8.22
C HIS A 430 -12.39 10.03 9.64
N SER A 431 -11.79 9.04 10.30
CA SER A 431 -11.86 8.93 11.76
C SER A 431 -11.13 10.10 12.43
N SER A 432 -11.46 10.36 13.70
CA SER A 432 -10.73 11.34 14.53
C SER A 432 -9.22 11.05 14.58
N TRP A 433 -8.84 9.78 14.48
CA TRP A 433 -7.44 9.38 14.42
C TRP A 433 -6.77 9.82 13.11
N TRP A 434 -7.41 9.72 11.95
CA TRP A 434 -6.83 10.25 10.71
C TRP A 434 -6.87 11.78 10.64
N LEU A 435 -7.88 12.44 11.23
CA LEU A 435 -7.93 13.91 11.30
C LEU A 435 -6.71 14.51 12.00
N LEU A 436 -6.17 13.84 13.01
CA LEU A 436 -4.91 14.26 13.63
C LEU A 436 -3.73 14.28 12.64
N MET A 437 -3.66 13.36 11.67
CA MET A 437 -2.63 13.42 10.60
C MET A 437 -2.74 14.73 9.82
N ILE A 438 -3.96 15.12 9.48
CA ILE A 438 -4.28 16.35 8.76
C ILE A 438 -3.91 17.56 9.62
N ASP A 439 -4.20 17.54 10.93
CA ASP A 439 -3.82 18.60 11.85
C ASP A 439 -2.31 18.77 11.98
N TYR A 440 -1.55 17.65 12.04
CA TYR A 440 -0.09 17.68 12.03
C TYR A 440 0.47 18.25 10.73
N ILE A 441 -0.06 17.81 9.57
CA ILE A 441 0.30 18.37 8.27
C ILE A 441 0.00 19.87 8.22
N LYS A 442 -1.19 20.29 8.70
CA LYS A 442 -1.60 21.69 8.74
C LYS A 442 -0.65 22.53 9.59
N LYS A 443 -0.30 22.05 10.78
CA LYS A 443 0.62 22.73 11.70
C LYS A 443 1.96 22.99 11.03
N PHE A 444 2.54 21.98 10.37
CA PHE A 444 3.82 22.13 9.68
C PHE A 444 3.71 23.00 8.43
N ILE A 445 2.66 22.83 7.62
CA ILE A 445 2.43 23.71 6.46
C ILE A 445 2.35 25.15 6.91
N ASN A 446 1.52 25.49 7.91
CA ASN A 446 1.38 26.87 8.39
C ASN A 446 2.71 27.44 8.89
N LYS A 447 3.53 26.64 9.57
CA LYS A 447 4.86 27.05 10.03
C LYS A 447 5.81 27.35 8.86
N TYR A 448 5.77 26.54 7.80
CA TYR A 448 6.68 26.62 6.66
C TYR A 448 6.05 27.23 5.39
N LEU A 449 4.87 27.82 5.51
CA LEU A 449 4.11 28.35 4.39
C LEU A 449 4.84 29.48 3.64
N PRO A 450 5.54 30.42 4.32
CA PRO A 450 6.34 31.41 3.62
C PRO A 450 7.39 30.76 2.72
N LEU A 451 8.08 29.72 3.20
CA LEU A 451 8.99 28.95 2.36
C LEU A 451 8.23 28.28 1.23
N LEU A 452 7.14 27.53 1.46
CA LEU A 452 6.41 26.87 0.36
C LEU A 452 6.00 27.84 -0.77
N LEU A 453 5.67 29.09 -0.44
CA LEU A 453 5.25 30.13 -1.38
C LEU A 453 6.39 31.00 -1.94
N ASP A 454 7.66 30.73 -1.60
CA ASP A 454 8.81 31.60 -1.95
C ASP A 454 8.67 33.04 -1.39
N ILE A 455 8.06 33.19 -0.22
CA ILE A 455 7.81 34.46 0.47
C ILE A 455 8.85 34.66 1.59
N PRO A 456 9.38 35.88 1.79
CA PRO A 456 10.27 36.19 2.91
C PRO A 456 9.62 35.88 4.27
N THR A 457 10.35 35.18 5.13
CA THR A 457 9.84 34.69 6.44
C THR A 457 9.58 35.80 7.45
N ASP A 458 10.13 36.99 7.24
CA ASP A 458 9.95 38.18 8.06
C ASP A 458 8.67 38.96 7.74
N LYS A 459 7.96 38.61 6.67
CA LYS A 459 6.75 39.32 6.20
C LYS A 459 5.47 38.65 6.67
N ASN A 460 4.50 39.47 7.05
CA ASN A 460 3.13 39.01 7.29
C ASN A 460 2.42 38.73 5.97
N MET A 461 1.89 37.52 5.79
CA MET A 461 1.16 37.17 4.56
C MET A 461 -0.29 37.68 4.62
N ARG A 462 -0.71 38.37 3.56
CA ARG A 462 -2.11 38.74 3.31
C ARG A 462 -2.48 38.36 1.88
N TYR A 463 -3.74 38.05 1.62
CA TYR A 463 -4.20 37.93 0.24
C TYR A 463 -4.82 39.23 -0.26
N LEU A 464 -4.76 39.46 -1.57
CA LEU A 464 -5.22 40.69 -2.21
C LEU A 464 -6.68 41.01 -1.85
N ASN A 465 -6.92 42.21 -1.33
CA ASN A 465 -8.24 42.80 -1.21
C ASN A 465 -8.41 43.83 -2.33
N ARG A 466 -9.32 43.57 -3.27
CA ARG A 466 -9.49 44.41 -4.46
C ARG A 466 -9.92 45.85 -4.14
N ASP A 467 -10.73 46.02 -3.09
CA ASP A 467 -11.21 47.34 -2.71
C ASP A 467 -10.07 48.20 -2.17
N LEU A 468 -9.16 47.62 -1.37
CA LEU A 468 -7.99 48.31 -0.83
C LEU A 468 -6.83 48.42 -1.82
N ALA A 469 -6.76 47.53 -2.81
CA ALA A 469 -5.74 47.58 -3.86
C ALA A 469 -5.85 48.84 -4.74
N LEU A 470 -7.05 49.46 -4.78
CA LEU A 470 -7.26 50.76 -5.43
C LEU A 470 -6.67 51.92 -4.62
N LEU A 471 -6.57 51.76 -3.30
CA LEU A 471 -6.09 52.79 -2.39
C LEU A 471 -4.58 52.76 -2.20
N VAL A 472 -3.99 51.56 -2.10
CA VAL A 472 -2.58 51.40 -1.77
C VAL A 472 -1.97 50.26 -2.58
N SER A 473 -0.76 50.51 -3.09
CA SER A 473 -0.01 49.50 -3.83
C SER A 473 0.59 48.41 -2.93
N ASN A 474 0.75 47.21 -3.48
CA ASN A 474 1.40 46.10 -2.77
C ASN A 474 2.86 46.42 -2.37
N GLU A 475 3.56 47.24 -3.16
CA GLU A 475 4.92 47.67 -2.85
C GLU A 475 4.95 48.54 -1.59
N GLN A 476 4.01 49.48 -1.46
CA GLN A 476 3.87 50.32 -0.27
C GLN A 476 3.55 49.48 0.97
N LEU A 477 2.62 48.50 0.88
CA LEU A 477 2.32 47.58 2.00
C LEU A 477 3.54 46.77 2.41
N CYS A 478 4.33 46.29 1.44
CA CYS A 478 5.53 45.49 1.70
C CYS A 478 6.63 46.28 2.41
N GLN A 479 6.82 47.55 2.00
CA GLN A 479 7.83 48.43 2.57
C GLN A 479 7.41 49.05 3.90
N CYS A 480 6.13 49.41 4.05
CA CYS A 480 5.66 50.25 5.17
C CYS A 480 4.99 49.45 6.30
N ALA A 481 4.25 48.37 5.97
CA ALA A 481 3.52 47.54 6.92
C ALA A 481 4.12 46.13 7.08
N ASN A 482 5.26 45.86 6.45
CA ASN A 482 5.94 44.57 6.51
C ASN A 482 5.06 43.39 6.05
N ILE A 483 4.20 43.63 5.06
CA ILE A 483 3.22 42.66 4.56
C ILE A 483 3.56 42.23 3.14
N TYR A 484 3.53 40.92 2.89
CA TYR A 484 3.57 40.38 1.54
C TYR A 484 2.15 40.08 1.07
N VAL A 485 1.74 40.72 -0.03
CA VAL A 485 0.41 40.54 -0.62
C VAL A 485 0.45 39.44 -1.67
N ILE A 486 -0.32 38.39 -1.45
CA ILE A 486 -0.49 37.27 -2.37
C ILE A 486 -1.72 37.53 -3.23
N ASP A 487 -1.51 37.63 -4.54
CA ASP A 487 -2.60 37.73 -5.51
C ASP A 487 -3.08 36.32 -5.90
N PRO A 488 -4.32 35.90 -5.56
CA PRO A 488 -4.83 34.58 -5.91
C PRO A 488 -4.94 34.32 -7.42
N GLU A 489 -5.05 35.36 -8.25
CA GLU A 489 -5.21 35.20 -9.71
C GLU A 489 -3.87 35.08 -10.42
N ASN A 490 -2.81 35.62 -9.82
CA ASN A 490 -1.45 35.62 -10.37
C ASN A 490 -0.49 34.70 -9.62
N SER A 491 -0.97 33.94 -8.64
CA SER A 491 -0.18 32.98 -7.86
C SER A 491 -0.55 31.53 -8.17
N PHE A 492 0.32 30.60 -7.76
CA PHE A 492 0.08 29.17 -7.90
C PHE A 492 -0.99 28.62 -6.94
N THR A 493 -1.70 29.48 -6.17
CA THR A 493 -2.64 29.09 -5.12
C THR A 493 -3.99 29.80 -5.27
N THR A 494 -5.08 29.15 -4.87
CA THR A 494 -6.44 29.69 -4.98
C THR A 494 -6.85 30.46 -3.72
N LEU A 495 -7.86 31.33 -3.84
CA LEU A 495 -8.42 32.03 -2.68
C LEU A 495 -8.93 31.06 -1.60
N GLU A 496 -9.54 29.95 -2.01
CA GLU A 496 -9.99 28.90 -1.09
C GLU A 496 -8.81 28.30 -0.32
N ARG A 497 -7.67 28.07 -0.99
CA ARG A 497 -6.44 27.58 -0.34
C ARG A 497 -5.87 28.56 0.65
N LEU A 498 -5.77 29.84 0.29
CA LEU A 498 -5.29 30.89 1.19
C LEU A 498 -6.14 30.97 2.46
N LYS A 499 -7.47 30.91 2.32
CA LYS A 499 -8.40 30.83 3.45
C LYS A 499 -8.19 29.57 4.29
N SER A 500 -7.94 28.43 3.65
CA SER A 500 -7.68 27.15 4.34
C SER A 500 -6.39 27.18 5.20
N PHE A 501 -5.41 27.98 4.78
CA PHE A 501 -4.19 28.28 5.53
C PHE A 501 -4.36 29.42 6.54
N GLN A 502 -5.59 29.93 6.73
CA GLN A 502 -5.92 31.02 7.65
C GLN A 502 -5.26 32.36 7.29
N ILE A 503 -4.84 32.54 6.04
CA ILE A 503 -4.35 33.83 5.54
C ILE A 503 -5.56 34.76 5.39
N GLN A 504 -5.45 35.96 5.94
CA GLN A 504 -6.49 36.99 5.93
C GLN A 504 -6.34 37.93 4.72
N PRO A 505 -7.42 38.57 4.25
CA PRO A 505 -7.31 39.62 3.24
C PRO A 505 -6.51 40.79 3.81
N VAL A 506 -5.90 41.59 2.93
CA VAL A 506 -5.43 42.92 3.32
C VAL A 506 -6.61 43.67 3.96
N SER A 507 -6.35 44.22 5.14
CA SER A 507 -7.30 44.97 5.95
C SER A 507 -6.93 46.45 5.97
N ILE A 508 -7.87 47.30 6.37
CA ILE A 508 -7.59 48.73 6.55
C ILE A 508 -6.58 48.98 7.67
N ILE A 509 -6.47 48.08 8.65
CA ILE A 509 -5.45 48.13 9.72
C ILE A 509 -4.06 48.01 9.12
N ASP A 510 -3.88 47.11 8.16
CA ASP A 510 -2.61 46.96 7.44
C ASP A 510 -2.22 48.25 6.67
N VAL A 511 -3.22 48.98 6.15
CA VAL A 511 -2.99 50.29 5.51
C VAL A 511 -2.62 51.36 6.54
N LEU A 512 -3.25 51.35 7.72
CA LEU A 512 -2.93 52.28 8.81
C LEU A 512 -1.49 52.09 9.34
N GLU A 513 -0.99 50.86 9.37
CA GLU A 513 0.39 50.55 9.74
C GLU A 513 1.42 51.13 8.77
N CYS A 514 1.01 51.57 7.57
CA CYS A 514 1.89 52.29 6.65
C CYS A 514 2.17 53.74 7.11
N PHE A 515 1.31 54.32 7.96
CA PHE A 515 1.53 55.65 8.51
C PHE A 515 2.57 55.63 9.65
N PRO A 516 3.41 56.66 9.78
CA PRO A 516 4.39 56.74 10.87
C PRO A 516 3.72 56.88 12.23
N HIS A 517 4.21 56.15 13.24
CA HIS A 517 3.69 56.28 14.60
C HIS A 517 4.17 57.58 15.25
N ARG A 518 3.31 58.22 16.06
CA ARG A 518 3.63 59.49 16.76
C ARG A 518 4.88 59.44 17.66
N LYS A 519 5.35 58.26 18.03
CA LYS A 519 6.48 58.03 18.96
C LYS A 519 7.70 57.35 18.33
N GLU A 520 7.74 57.13 17.01
CA GLU A 520 8.91 56.52 16.36
C GLU A 520 10.09 57.51 16.32
N ILE A 521 11.13 57.23 17.11
CA ILE A 521 12.37 58.02 17.21
C ILE A 521 13.32 57.70 16.04
N SER A 522 13.26 56.47 15.52
CA SER A 522 13.92 56.02 14.29
C SER A 522 12.87 55.99 13.18
N ILE A 523 12.99 56.91 12.24
CA ILE A 523 12.03 57.08 11.16
C ILE A 523 12.25 55.98 10.12
N ASN A 524 11.28 55.07 9.95
CA ASN A 524 11.23 54.26 8.74
C ASN A 524 11.00 55.20 7.54
N ALA A 525 12.01 55.35 6.69
CA ALA A 525 12.00 56.27 5.55
C ALA A 525 10.80 56.01 4.61
N PHE A 526 10.41 54.75 4.46
CA PHE A 526 9.26 54.36 3.64
C PHE A 526 7.94 54.87 4.23
N ARG A 527 7.77 54.85 5.56
CA ARG A 527 6.57 55.39 6.22
C ARG A 527 6.45 56.92 6.06
N GLN A 528 7.57 57.66 6.02
CA GLN A 528 7.51 59.09 5.71
C GLN A 528 7.22 59.37 4.25
N GLN A 529 7.81 58.60 3.34
CA GLN A 529 7.47 58.68 1.92
C GLN A 529 5.98 58.39 1.70
N PHE A 530 5.45 57.37 2.38
CA PHE A 530 4.03 57.06 2.36
C PHE A 530 3.19 58.23 2.87
N ARG A 531 3.55 58.83 4.01
CA ARG A 531 2.86 60.05 4.51
C ARG A 531 2.87 61.18 3.49
N LEU A 532 4.01 61.50 2.89
CA LEU A 532 4.11 62.55 1.87
C LEU A 532 3.27 62.22 0.63
N TRP A 533 3.26 60.96 0.21
CA TRP A 533 2.43 60.49 -0.90
C TRP A 533 0.93 60.60 -0.59
N THR A 534 0.49 60.28 0.63
CA THR A 534 -0.94 60.43 1.04
C THR A 534 -1.41 61.89 1.02
N GLN A 535 -0.51 62.85 1.26
CA GLN A 535 -0.83 64.28 1.18
C GLN A 535 -1.11 64.77 -0.25
N GLN A 536 -0.72 63.99 -1.26
CA GLN A 536 -0.93 64.30 -2.67
C GLN A 536 -2.21 63.65 -3.24
N GLN A 537 -2.93 62.85 -2.44
CA GLN A 537 -4.17 62.19 -2.88
C GLN A 537 -5.37 63.13 -2.83
N ASP A 538 -6.38 62.84 -3.66
CA ASP A 538 -7.58 63.67 -3.81
C ASP A 538 -8.69 63.32 -2.79
N GLU A 539 -9.78 64.10 -2.82
CA GLU A 539 -10.94 63.90 -1.94
C GLU A 539 -11.61 62.53 -2.16
N GLN A 540 -11.58 62.01 -3.40
CA GLN A 540 -12.15 60.69 -3.72
C GLN A 540 -11.39 59.58 -3.02
N TRP A 541 -10.06 59.63 -3.02
CA TRP A 541 -9.21 58.67 -2.31
C TRP A 541 -9.49 58.67 -0.81
N TRP A 542 -9.53 59.85 -0.18
CA TRP A 542 -9.82 59.96 1.26
C TRP A 542 -11.23 59.48 1.60
N SER A 543 -12.23 59.79 0.78
CA SER A 543 -13.60 59.30 0.94
C SER A 543 -13.65 57.77 0.92
N GLN A 544 -12.98 57.14 -0.05
CA GLN A 544 -12.88 55.69 -0.15
C GLN A 544 -12.16 55.08 1.07
N PHE A 545 -11.01 55.63 1.46
CA PHE A 545 -10.26 55.20 2.63
C PHE A 545 -11.11 55.21 3.92
N PHE A 546 -11.80 56.32 4.21
CA PHE A 546 -12.67 56.42 5.38
C PHE A 546 -13.91 55.53 5.28
N SER A 547 -14.45 55.32 4.08
CA SER A 547 -15.58 54.40 3.91
C SER A 547 -15.20 52.95 4.26
N SER A 548 -14.02 52.49 3.85
CA SER A 548 -13.47 51.17 4.21
C SER A 548 -13.10 51.06 5.70
N PHE A 549 -12.85 52.19 6.35
CA PHE A 549 -12.59 52.28 7.79
C PHE A 549 -13.89 52.13 8.61
N ILE A 550 -14.99 52.74 8.17
CA ILE A 550 -16.28 52.72 8.88
C ILE A 550 -16.97 51.35 8.76
N SER A 551 -16.76 50.62 7.67
CA SER A 551 -17.36 49.31 7.43
C SER A 551 -16.74 48.15 8.24
N ASN A 552 -15.72 48.42 9.06
CA ASN A 552 -14.94 47.38 9.73
C ASN A 552 -15.18 47.38 11.25
N ASP A 553 -15.95 46.41 11.75
CA ASP A 553 -16.40 46.34 13.15
C ASP A 553 -15.25 46.20 14.17
N ASP A 554 -14.08 45.69 13.76
CA ASP A 554 -12.91 45.47 14.62
C ASP A 554 -12.21 46.77 15.08
N ILE A 555 -12.57 47.93 14.54
CA ILE A 555 -11.83 49.19 14.71
C ILE A 555 -12.33 50.04 15.89
N ARG A 556 -13.43 49.67 16.56
CA ARG A 556 -13.91 50.40 17.76
C ARG A 556 -12.88 50.44 18.91
N ASN A 557 -11.80 49.65 18.84
CA ASN A 557 -10.71 49.60 19.82
C ASN A 557 -9.36 50.15 19.32
N PHE A 558 -9.26 50.63 18.08
CA PHE A 558 -8.01 51.21 17.55
C PHE A 558 -7.96 52.70 17.90
N SER A 559 -7.41 53.02 19.07
CA SER A 559 -7.29 54.39 19.61
C SER A 559 -6.07 55.15 19.10
#